data_AF-A0A8C1YQP5-F1
#
_entry.id   AF-A0A8C1YQP5-F1
#
_cell.length_a   1.000
_cell.length_b   1.000
_cell.length_c   1.000
_cell.angle_alpha   90.00
_cell.angle_beta   90.00
_cell.angle_gamma   90.00
#
_symmetry.space_group_name_H-M   'P 1'
#
loop_
_entity.id
_entity.type
_entity.pdbx_description
1 polymer ?
#
loop_
_entity_poly.entity_id
_entity_poly.type
_entity_poly.pdbx_seq_one_letter_code
_entity_poly.pdbx_strand_id
1 'polypeptide(L)'
;MNVFRLGLFLLITTVVSAQVPLQPLNAAVLRGSKARFNCSTTQPPSVMTWTVNGRLVITILEASGVLNSTDRFSATNFTTPGDYRWELVISNVQRDDAGEVTCQVLGGAPRIATLSVQERGSVGIIGGNQTKTEGAQTEFQCRAVGWFPEPSVSWSVNGVAYSCNTSSVTQGNLFNSNCTLAVTAVKNSYVQCLVKIPALSTPDSSTVFLTVEKLAKIDQTVLIAVTVAFSAAALLFLIIYGIVFFCKRRKKKSSYQEELRRARIQSQNRTPATENVRGRDNRGYRDRHDGHTNGVWHTNHSNKHQMPDGFFDGHRNHTHMTTV
;
A
#
# COMPACT_ATOMS: atom_id res chain seq x y z
N MET A 1 50.84 -55.46 -26.62
CA MET A 1 50.02 -54.93 -25.51
C MET A 1 50.41 -53.47 -25.33
N ASN A 2 49.52 -52.52 -25.63
CA ASN A 2 49.84 -51.10 -25.58
C ASN A 2 49.35 -50.53 -24.24
N VAL A 3 50.27 -49.99 -23.44
CA VAL A 3 49.98 -49.54 -22.08
C VAL A 3 49.72 -48.03 -22.08
N PHE A 4 48.45 -47.63 -22.03
CA PHE A 4 48.08 -46.23 -21.87
C PHE A 4 48.51 -45.70 -20.50
N ARG A 5 49.39 -44.70 -20.48
CA ARG A 5 49.68 -43.90 -19.27
C ARG A 5 48.79 -42.66 -19.25
N LEU A 6 47.78 -42.64 -18.38
CA LEU A 6 47.10 -41.39 -18.04
C LEU A 6 48.02 -40.57 -17.12
N GLY A 7 48.41 -39.38 -17.57
CA GLY A 7 49.10 -38.39 -16.74
C GLY A 7 48.09 -37.49 -16.04
N LEU A 8 47.93 -37.63 -14.73
CA LEU A 8 47.07 -36.76 -13.92
C LEU A 8 47.78 -35.43 -13.62
N PHE A 9 47.55 -34.41 -14.45
CA PHE A 9 48.07 -33.05 -14.20
C PHE A 9 47.26 -32.35 -13.10
N LEU A 10 47.81 -32.35 -11.88
CA LEU A 10 47.32 -31.57 -10.75
C LEU A 10 47.63 -30.08 -10.95
N LEU A 11 46.69 -29.36 -11.57
CA LEU A 11 46.72 -27.90 -11.69
C LEU A 11 46.43 -27.25 -10.33
N ILE A 12 47.48 -27.05 -9.53
CA ILE A 12 47.42 -26.26 -8.30
C ILE A 12 47.28 -24.78 -8.71
N THR A 13 46.05 -24.29 -8.78
CA THR A 13 45.75 -22.87 -9.02
C THR A 13 46.02 -22.07 -7.75
N THR A 14 47.26 -21.61 -7.59
CA THR A 14 47.61 -20.61 -6.59
C THR A 14 46.90 -19.29 -6.91
N VAL A 15 45.76 -19.07 -6.26
CA VAL A 15 45.03 -17.79 -6.32
C VAL A 15 45.84 -16.75 -5.54
N VAL A 16 46.85 -16.17 -6.20
CA VAL A 16 47.57 -15.00 -5.71
C VAL A 16 46.58 -13.85 -5.70
N SER A 17 46.08 -13.52 -4.51
CA SER A 17 45.27 -12.32 -4.31
C SER A 17 46.13 -11.10 -4.65
N ALA A 18 45.85 -10.46 -5.78
CA ALA A 18 46.55 -9.27 -6.24
C ALA A 18 46.13 -8.08 -5.36
N GLN A 19 46.76 -7.95 -4.19
CA GLN A 19 46.42 -6.93 -3.22
C GLN A 19 46.67 -5.53 -3.80
N VAL A 20 45.58 -4.80 -4.01
CA VAL A 20 45.62 -3.45 -4.57
C VAL A 20 46.26 -2.52 -3.54
N PRO A 21 47.41 -1.88 -3.85
CA PRO A 21 48.27 -1.25 -2.84
C PRO A 21 47.75 0.10 -2.31
N LEU A 22 46.63 0.62 -2.83
CA LEU A 22 45.93 1.79 -2.30
C LEU A 22 44.42 1.61 -2.51
N GLN A 23 43.62 1.78 -1.45
CA GLN A 23 42.15 1.65 -1.50
C GLN A 23 41.45 2.67 -0.59
N PRO A 24 40.28 3.20 -0.97
CA PRO A 24 39.64 3.07 -2.28
C PRO A 24 40.35 3.92 -3.34
N LEU A 25 40.27 3.54 -4.62
CA LEU A 25 40.81 4.36 -5.72
C LEU A 25 40.01 5.65 -5.95
N ASN A 26 38.72 5.64 -5.62
CA ASN A 26 37.85 6.81 -5.70
C ASN A 26 37.01 6.89 -4.43
N ALA A 27 37.16 7.97 -3.67
CA ALA A 27 36.37 8.28 -2.50
C ALA A 27 35.37 9.40 -2.80
N ALA A 28 34.15 9.25 -2.32
CA ALA A 28 33.14 10.30 -2.26
C ALA A 28 32.75 10.47 -0.79
N VAL A 29 33.00 11.65 -0.22
CA VAL A 29 32.73 11.92 1.20
C VAL A 29 32.01 13.25 1.36
N LEU A 30 31.21 13.38 2.42
CA LEU A 30 30.60 14.65 2.77
C LEU A 30 31.65 15.60 3.38
N ARG A 31 31.55 16.88 3.06
CA ARG A 31 32.29 17.93 3.77
C ARG A 31 32.00 17.85 5.28
N GLY A 32 33.03 18.03 6.10
CA GLY A 32 32.99 17.88 7.56
C GLY A 32 33.02 16.42 8.08
N SER A 33 32.89 15.42 7.20
CA SER A 33 32.98 14.00 7.58
C SER A 33 34.44 13.51 7.66
N LYS A 34 34.66 12.18 7.58
CA LYS A 34 36.00 11.58 7.54
C LYS A 34 36.25 10.81 6.25
N ALA A 35 37.39 11.04 5.61
CA ALA A 35 37.92 10.18 4.55
C ALA A 35 38.96 9.20 5.12
N ARG A 36 39.07 8.02 4.50
CA ARG A 36 39.95 6.92 4.90
C ARG A 36 40.59 6.31 3.66
N PHE A 37 41.91 6.14 3.66
CA PHE A 37 42.66 5.52 2.57
C PHE A 37 43.68 4.53 3.15
N ASN A 38 43.59 3.26 2.75
CA ASN A 38 44.52 2.21 3.14
C ASN A 38 45.60 2.04 2.07
N CYS A 39 46.87 2.16 2.43
CA CYS A 39 48.00 1.79 1.59
C CYS A 39 48.64 0.50 2.13
N SER A 40 48.84 -0.49 1.26
CA SER A 40 49.43 -1.80 1.59
C SER A 40 50.68 -2.07 0.77
N THR A 41 51.74 -2.56 1.41
CA THR A 41 52.97 -3.03 0.76
C THR A 41 53.31 -4.47 1.12
N THR A 42 53.95 -5.17 0.19
CA THR A 42 54.42 -6.57 0.34
C THR A 42 55.72 -6.69 1.16
N GLN A 43 56.35 -5.56 1.47
CA GLN A 43 57.60 -5.44 2.25
C GLN A 43 57.46 -4.25 3.22
N PRO A 44 58.20 -4.23 4.34
CA PRO A 44 58.18 -3.12 5.29
C PRO A 44 58.65 -1.82 4.62
N PRO A 45 57.88 -0.73 4.70
CA PRO A 45 58.27 0.55 4.13
C PRO A 45 59.14 1.35 5.11
N SER A 46 60.45 1.42 4.87
CA SER A 46 61.35 2.21 5.74
C SER A 46 60.97 3.69 5.82
N VAL A 47 60.41 4.23 4.72
CA VAL A 47 59.70 5.52 4.69
C VAL A 47 58.44 5.39 3.82
N MET A 48 57.30 5.82 4.34
CA MET A 48 56.04 6.03 3.61
C MET A 48 55.55 7.47 3.82
N THR A 49 55.12 8.14 2.76
CA THR A 49 54.60 9.51 2.77
C THR A 49 53.21 9.58 2.16
N TRP A 50 52.34 10.40 2.76
CA TRP A 50 51.00 10.67 2.26
C TRP A 50 50.86 12.13 1.84
N THR A 51 50.41 12.33 0.60
CA THR A 51 50.14 13.65 0.01
C THR A 51 48.66 13.77 -0.28
N VAL A 52 48.03 14.89 0.08
CA VAL A 52 46.62 15.21 -0.21
C VAL A 52 46.57 16.53 -0.95
N ASN A 53 46.00 16.52 -2.16
CA ASN A 53 45.91 17.67 -3.08
C ASN A 53 47.24 18.45 -3.18
N GLY A 54 48.33 17.73 -3.48
CA GLY A 54 49.69 18.27 -3.60
C GLY A 54 50.41 18.62 -2.27
N ARG A 55 49.76 18.51 -1.11
CA ARG A 55 50.35 18.81 0.21
C ARG A 55 50.79 17.54 0.94
N LEU A 56 52.05 17.45 1.34
CA LEU A 56 52.53 16.39 2.24
C LEU A 56 51.86 16.55 3.62
N VAL A 57 51.06 15.57 4.04
CA VAL A 57 50.30 15.62 5.30
C VAL A 57 50.80 14.66 6.38
N ILE A 58 51.36 13.51 5.99
CA ILE A 58 51.93 12.52 6.92
C ILE A 58 53.24 11.99 6.35
N THR A 59 54.22 11.75 7.22
CA THR A 59 55.40 10.91 6.93
C THR A 59 55.48 9.82 8.00
N ILE A 60 55.80 8.60 7.59
CA ILE A 60 55.88 7.41 8.44
C ILE A 60 57.28 6.84 8.30
N LEU A 61 57.99 6.71 9.41
CA LEU A 61 59.34 6.16 9.48
C LEU A 61 59.32 4.85 10.26
N GLU A 62 59.97 3.81 9.74
CA GLU A 62 60.08 2.51 10.40
C GLU A 62 60.68 2.61 11.82
N ALA A 63 61.67 3.49 12.02
CA ALA A 63 62.34 3.69 13.30
C ALA A 63 61.68 4.73 14.23
N SER A 64 60.62 5.44 13.83
CA SER A 64 60.07 6.57 14.60
C SER A 64 58.54 6.73 14.53
N GLY A 65 57.83 5.89 13.79
CA GLY A 65 56.38 5.95 13.68
C GLY A 65 55.90 7.13 12.82
N VAL A 66 54.79 7.74 13.22
CA VAL A 66 54.07 8.75 12.43
C VAL A 66 54.50 10.17 12.78
N LEU A 67 55.05 10.88 11.79
CA LEU A 67 55.38 12.30 11.83
C LEU A 67 54.29 13.13 11.15
N ASN A 68 54.20 14.40 11.54
CA ASN A 68 53.22 15.41 11.08
C ASN A 68 51.74 15.06 11.37
N SER A 69 51.48 14.10 12.28
CA SER A 69 50.14 13.78 12.74
C SER A 69 49.49 14.96 13.48
N THR A 70 48.21 15.19 13.23
CA THR A 70 47.36 16.26 13.78
C THR A 70 45.95 15.72 14.02
N ASP A 71 45.09 16.50 14.70
CA ASP A 71 43.66 16.15 14.86
C ASP A 71 42.90 16.01 13.53
N ARG A 72 43.44 16.63 12.46
CA ARG A 72 42.86 16.64 11.12
C ARG A 72 43.41 15.53 10.23
N PHE A 73 44.73 15.32 10.22
CA PHE A 73 45.41 14.30 9.44
C PHE A 73 46.16 13.36 10.39
N SER A 74 45.81 12.08 10.40
CA SER A 74 46.45 11.06 11.23
C SER A 74 46.64 9.76 10.45
N ALA A 75 47.61 8.92 10.85
CA ALA A 75 47.79 7.59 10.27
C ALA A 75 47.71 6.48 11.32
N THR A 76 47.05 5.38 10.97
CA THR A 76 46.85 4.20 11.82
C THR A 76 47.56 3.00 11.22
N ASN A 77 48.28 2.23 12.04
CA ASN A 77 48.92 0.99 11.60
C ASN A 77 47.95 -0.19 11.69
N PHE A 78 47.74 -0.90 10.58
CA PHE A 78 46.95 -2.13 10.49
C PHE A 78 47.75 -3.28 9.85
N THR A 79 49.08 -3.24 10.01
CA THR A 79 50.03 -4.25 9.53
C THR A 79 49.78 -5.62 10.17
N THR A 80 49.86 -6.65 9.35
CA THR A 80 49.86 -8.06 9.75
C THR A 80 51.04 -8.78 9.06
N PRO A 81 51.49 -9.96 9.53
CA PRO A 81 52.60 -10.68 8.89
C PRO A 81 52.32 -10.93 7.39
N GLY A 82 53.07 -10.26 6.51
CA GLY A 82 52.91 -10.33 5.05
C GLY A 82 52.08 -9.21 4.39
N ASP A 83 51.40 -8.35 5.16
CA ASP A 83 50.68 -7.17 4.67
C ASP A 83 51.02 -5.95 5.53
N TYR A 84 51.91 -5.08 5.02
CA TYR A 84 52.32 -3.85 5.68
C TYR A 84 51.36 -2.73 5.31
N ARG A 85 50.37 -2.49 6.17
CA ARG A 85 49.20 -1.68 5.88
C ARG A 85 49.05 -0.49 6.81
N TRP A 86 48.89 0.69 6.22
CA TRP A 86 48.67 1.95 6.92
C TRP A 86 47.41 2.64 6.39
N GLU A 87 46.57 3.12 7.31
CA GLU A 87 45.40 3.93 6.98
C GLU A 87 45.69 5.40 7.21
N LEU A 88 45.62 6.23 6.16
CA LEU A 88 45.45 7.68 6.31
C LEU A 88 43.99 7.99 6.66
N VAL A 89 43.79 8.74 7.73
CA VAL A 89 42.49 9.30 8.13
C VAL A 89 42.53 10.82 7.99
N ILE A 90 41.60 11.36 7.20
CA ILE A 90 41.37 12.80 7.07
C ILE A 90 40.06 13.11 7.80
N SER A 91 40.13 13.83 8.92
CA SER A 91 38.96 14.28 9.69
C SER A 91 38.55 15.70 9.29
N ASN A 92 37.27 16.03 9.45
CA ASN A 92 36.71 17.36 9.10
C ASN A 92 37.07 17.80 7.66
N VAL A 93 36.83 16.90 6.70
CA VAL A 93 37.22 17.07 5.29
C VAL A 93 36.66 18.38 4.71
N GLN A 94 37.50 19.20 4.08
CA GLN A 94 37.11 20.45 3.43
C GLN A 94 37.21 20.35 1.92
N ARG A 95 36.56 21.30 1.22
CA ARG A 95 36.55 21.37 -0.26
C ARG A 95 37.97 21.39 -0.85
N ASP A 96 38.92 22.03 -0.17
CA ASP A 96 40.34 22.13 -0.58
C ASP A 96 41.11 20.79 -0.48
N ASP A 97 40.56 19.78 0.20
CA ASP A 97 41.14 18.43 0.25
C ASP A 97 40.79 17.61 -1.00
N ALA A 98 39.84 18.09 -1.83
CA ALA A 98 39.43 17.41 -3.05
C ALA A 98 40.54 17.44 -4.11
N GLY A 99 40.82 16.28 -4.72
CA GLY A 99 41.92 16.09 -5.65
C GLY A 99 42.59 14.73 -5.47
N GLU A 100 43.88 14.65 -5.78
CA GLU A 100 44.66 13.43 -5.64
C GLU A 100 45.06 13.17 -4.17
N VAL A 101 44.98 11.91 -3.76
CA VAL A 101 45.56 11.37 -2.53
C VAL A 101 46.61 10.35 -2.93
N THR A 102 47.87 10.67 -2.62
CA THR A 102 49.03 9.86 -3.00
C THR A 102 49.60 9.14 -1.79
N CYS A 103 49.73 7.81 -1.88
CA CYS A 103 50.67 7.05 -1.06
C CYS A 103 51.97 6.85 -1.84
N GLN A 104 53.10 7.23 -1.26
CA GLN A 104 54.43 7.09 -1.85
C GLN A 104 55.34 6.40 -0.84
N VAL A 105 56.08 5.37 -1.28
CA VAL A 105 57.04 4.63 -0.45
C VAL A 105 58.43 4.82 -1.04
N LEU A 106 59.46 4.96 -0.20
CA LEU A 106 60.83 5.19 -0.68
C LEU A 106 61.29 4.05 -1.61
N GLY A 107 61.83 4.41 -2.78
CA GLY A 107 62.21 3.46 -3.84
C GLY A 107 61.04 2.87 -4.65
N GLY A 108 59.79 3.08 -4.24
CA GLY A 108 58.61 2.67 -4.99
C GLY A 108 58.12 3.72 -5.99
N ALA A 109 57.25 3.31 -6.92
CA ALA A 109 56.45 4.23 -7.72
C ALA A 109 55.20 4.68 -6.94
N PRO A 110 54.67 5.90 -7.17
CA PRO A 110 53.51 6.42 -6.45
C PRO A 110 52.26 5.56 -6.65
N ARG A 111 51.34 5.65 -5.67
CA ARG A 111 49.98 5.11 -5.73
C ARG A 111 49.02 6.27 -5.54
N ILE A 112 48.09 6.46 -6.47
CA ILE A 112 47.19 7.63 -6.51
C ILE A 112 45.75 7.14 -6.41
N ALA A 113 44.96 7.85 -5.61
CA ALA A 113 43.51 7.75 -5.51
C ALA A 113 42.87 9.14 -5.60
N THR A 114 41.58 9.21 -5.91
CA THR A 114 40.82 10.47 -6.01
C THR A 114 39.97 10.68 -4.76
N LEU A 115 40.05 11.85 -4.14
CA LEU A 115 39.10 12.32 -3.13
C LEU A 115 38.15 13.34 -3.74
N SER A 116 36.85 13.01 -3.80
CA SER A 116 35.79 13.96 -4.11
C SER A 116 35.05 14.38 -2.83
N VAL A 117 34.96 15.69 -2.59
CA VAL A 117 34.31 16.27 -1.42
C VAL A 117 32.97 16.86 -1.85
N GLN A 118 31.91 16.38 -1.21
CA GLN A 118 30.53 16.57 -1.63
C GLN A 118 29.73 17.27 -0.52
N GLU A 119 28.68 18.01 -0.88
CA GLU A 119 27.88 18.78 0.08
C GLU A 119 26.41 18.35 -0.01
N ARG A 120 25.87 17.91 1.14
CA ARG A 120 24.48 17.49 1.29
C ARG A 120 23.61 18.73 1.47
N GLY A 121 22.69 18.94 0.54
CA GLY A 121 21.69 20.00 0.63
C GLY A 121 20.45 19.60 1.45
N SER A 122 19.35 20.33 1.28
CA SER A 122 18.04 19.98 1.83
C SER A 122 17.15 19.31 0.78
N VAL A 123 16.16 18.53 1.24
CA VAL A 123 15.09 17.94 0.42
C VAL A 123 13.73 18.36 0.98
N GLY A 124 12.80 18.75 0.13
CA GLY A 124 11.41 19.00 0.51
C GLY A 124 10.43 18.68 -0.62
N ILE A 125 9.18 18.39 -0.25
CA ILE A 125 8.07 18.24 -1.20
C ILE A 125 7.12 19.43 -1.03
N ILE A 126 6.89 20.17 -2.11
CA ILE A 126 6.01 21.34 -2.13
C ILE A 126 4.54 20.87 -2.04
N GLY A 127 3.73 21.60 -1.27
CA GLY A 127 2.32 21.29 -1.03
C GLY A 127 2.04 20.33 0.14
N GLY A 128 3.05 19.60 0.63
CA GLY A 128 2.90 18.74 1.81
C GLY A 128 1.95 17.56 1.61
N ASN A 129 1.25 17.17 2.68
CA ASN A 129 0.23 16.12 2.65
C ASN A 129 -1.00 16.59 1.84
N GLN A 130 -1.59 15.68 1.07
CA GLN A 130 -2.75 15.98 0.22
C GLN A 130 -3.88 15.00 0.47
N THR A 131 -5.12 15.48 0.35
CA THR A 131 -6.33 14.64 0.32
C THR A 131 -7.00 14.81 -1.04
N LYS A 132 -7.41 13.69 -1.66
CA LYS A 132 -7.98 13.65 -3.01
C LYS A 132 -9.09 12.60 -3.08
N THR A 133 -10.08 12.81 -3.94
CA THR A 133 -11.11 11.80 -4.21
C THR A 133 -10.56 10.62 -5.00
N GLU A 134 -11.14 9.43 -4.79
CA GLU A 134 -10.75 8.21 -5.51
C GLU A 134 -10.81 8.39 -7.03
N GLY A 135 -9.69 8.11 -7.71
CA GLY A 135 -9.50 8.28 -9.15
C GLY A 135 -9.00 9.66 -9.60
N ALA A 136 -8.94 10.67 -8.73
CA ALA A 136 -8.42 11.99 -9.09
C ALA A 136 -6.88 11.97 -9.30
N GLN A 137 -6.40 12.69 -10.30
CA GLN A 137 -4.96 12.93 -10.50
C GLN A 137 -4.50 14.11 -9.64
N THR A 138 -3.27 14.04 -9.11
CA THR A 138 -2.64 15.15 -8.40
C THR A 138 -1.13 15.16 -8.66
N GLU A 139 -0.47 16.28 -8.35
CA GLU A 139 0.97 16.45 -8.54
C GLU A 139 1.69 16.71 -7.22
N PHE A 140 2.93 16.20 -7.15
CA PHE A 140 3.90 16.49 -6.10
C PHE A 140 5.18 17.00 -6.75
N GLN A 141 5.70 18.13 -6.27
CA GLN A 141 6.98 18.68 -6.73
C GLN A 141 8.02 18.48 -5.63
N CYS A 142 9.09 17.76 -5.94
CA CYS A 142 10.26 17.68 -5.09
C CYS A 142 11.22 18.82 -5.42
N ARG A 143 11.84 19.35 -4.37
CA ARG A 143 12.83 20.42 -4.43
C ARG A 143 14.04 20.03 -3.57
N ALA A 144 15.16 19.79 -4.25
CA ALA A 144 16.48 19.58 -3.65
C ALA A 144 17.27 20.90 -3.75
N VAL A 145 17.79 21.43 -2.63
CA VAL A 145 18.45 22.76 -2.60
C VAL A 145 19.83 22.68 -1.97
N GLY A 146 20.85 23.26 -2.62
CA GLY A 146 22.20 23.41 -2.06
C GLY A 146 23.07 22.15 -2.12
N TRP A 147 22.94 21.33 -3.16
CA TRP A 147 23.66 20.07 -3.32
C TRP A 147 24.97 20.21 -4.10
N PHE A 148 25.97 19.38 -3.82
CA PHE A 148 27.14 19.21 -4.67
C PHE A 148 27.67 17.77 -4.63
N PRO A 149 27.90 17.08 -5.77
CA PRO A 149 27.63 17.49 -7.15
C PRO A 149 26.12 17.61 -7.43
N GLU A 150 25.73 17.74 -8.70
CA GLU A 150 24.33 17.65 -9.10
C GLU A 150 23.69 16.34 -8.58
N PRO A 151 22.58 16.42 -7.82
CA PRO A 151 21.97 15.24 -7.24
C PRO A 151 21.04 14.56 -8.24
N SER A 152 21.06 13.23 -8.27
CA SER A 152 19.98 12.47 -8.91
C SER A 152 18.73 12.53 -8.05
N VAL A 153 17.59 12.85 -8.65
CA VAL A 153 16.29 12.98 -7.99
C VAL A 153 15.33 11.94 -8.56
N SER A 154 14.62 11.23 -7.69
CA SER A 154 13.60 10.24 -8.05
C SER A 154 12.50 10.18 -6.99
N TRP A 155 11.48 9.36 -7.22
CA TRP A 155 10.37 9.18 -6.29
C TRP A 155 10.18 7.71 -5.89
N SER A 156 9.54 7.52 -4.74
CA SER A 156 8.99 6.25 -4.26
C SER A 156 7.53 6.49 -3.86
N VAL A 157 6.60 5.69 -4.37
CA VAL A 157 5.20 5.68 -3.92
C VAL A 157 4.90 4.31 -3.33
N ASN A 158 4.71 4.24 -2.01
CA ASN A 158 4.60 2.99 -1.26
C ASN A 158 5.73 1.97 -1.57
N GLY A 159 6.97 2.45 -1.77
CA GLY A 159 8.14 1.60 -2.09
C GLY A 159 8.33 1.27 -3.56
N VAL A 160 7.36 1.59 -4.44
CA VAL A 160 7.54 1.47 -5.90
C VAL A 160 8.26 2.71 -6.42
N ALA A 161 9.40 2.52 -7.08
CA ALA A 161 10.22 3.61 -7.60
C ALA A 161 9.66 4.21 -8.91
N TYR A 162 9.73 5.53 -9.04
CA TYR A 162 9.35 6.29 -10.23
C TYR A 162 10.46 7.27 -10.61
N SER A 163 10.77 7.35 -11.91
CA SER A 163 11.56 8.43 -12.48
C SER A 163 10.69 9.66 -12.75
N CYS A 164 11.32 10.82 -12.85
CA CYS A 164 10.70 12.10 -13.20
C CYS A 164 11.70 12.92 -14.01
N ASN A 165 11.21 13.90 -14.78
CA ASN A 165 12.11 14.81 -15.50
C ASN A 165 12.74 15.78 -14.50
N THR A 166 14.05 15.66 -14.27
CA THR A 166 14.79 16.51 -13.32
C THR A 166 15.24 17.77 -14.04
N SER A 167 14.85 18.92 -13.50
CA SER A 167 15.38 20.23 -13.90
C SER A 167 16.37 20.69 -12.84
N SER A 168 17.60 21.06 -13.22
CA SER A 168 18.62 21.55 -12.28
C SER A 168 19.11 22.94 -12.67
N VAL A 169 19.41 23.75 -11.65
CA VAL A 169 19.93 25.11 -11.80
C VAL A 169 21.11 25.29 -10.85
N THR A 170 22.22 25.80 -11.37
CA THR A 170 23.41 26.14 -10.57
C THR A 170 23.22 27.45 -9.83
N GLN A 171 23.56 27.46 -8.54
CA GLN A 171 23.60 28.64 -7.67
C GLN A 171 25.01 28.77 -7.11
N GLY A 172 25.87 29.49 -7.84
CA GLY A 172 27.30 29.45 -7.63
C GLY A 172 27.84 28.04 -7.86
N ASN A 173 28.45 27.43 -6.84
CA ASN A 173 29.04 26.09 -6.90
C ASN A 173 28.13 24.98 -6.30
N LEU A 174 26.83 25.24 -6.14
CA LEU A 174 25.83 24.29 -5.65
C LEU A 174 24.69 24.13 -6.66
N PHE A 175 23.99 23.02 -6.61
CA PHE A 175 22.89 22.64 -7.50
C PHE A 175 21.55 22.65 -6.76
N ASN A 176 20.54 23.21 -7.43
CA ASN A 176 19.15 23.18 -7.00
C ASN A 176 18.33 22.40 -8.03
N SER A 177 17.89 21.20 -7.68
CA SER A 177 17.17 20.30 -8.59
C SER A 177 15.69 20.18 -8.21
N ASN A 178 14.80 20.40 -9.17
CA ASN A 178 13.34 20.22 -9.03
C ASN A 178 12.87 19.07 -9.93
N CYS A 179 11.97 18.24 -9.42
CA CYS A 179 11.41 17.09 -10.14
C CYS A 179 9.93 16.90 -9.76
N THR A 180 9.02 16.81 -10.73
CA THR A 180 7.57 16.67 -10.49
C THR A 180 7.10 15.26 -10.82
N LEU A 181 6.22 14.70 -9.98
CA LEU A 181 5.52 13.43 -10.22
C LEU A 181 4.01 13.66 -10.16
N ALA A 182 3.29 13.19 -11.19
CA ALA A 182 1.84 13.05 -11.13
C ALA A 182 1.45 11.67 -10.60
N VAL A 183 0.49 11.63 -9.67
CA VAL A 183 0.01 10.42 -8.99
C VAL A 183 -1.52 10.39 -9.05
N THR A 184 -2.09 9.23 -9.41
CA THR A 184 -3.54 9.00 -9.34
C THR A 184 -3.93 8.48 -7.96
N ALA A 185 -4.91 9.12 -7.34
CA ALA A 185 -5.44 8.83 -6.02
C ALA A 185 -6.27 7.52 -6.01
N VAL A 186 -5.60 6.37 -6.07
CA VAL A 186 -6.26 5.04 -6.04
C VAL A 186 -6.34 4.47 -4.61
N LYS A 187 -5.32 4.70 -3.79
CA LYS A 187 -5.27 4.27 -2.38
C LYS A 187 -4.37 5.18 -1.56
N ASN A 188 -4.56 5.18 -0.25
CA ASN A 188 -3.68 5.88 0.69
C ASN A 188 -2.21 5.49 0.43
N SER A 189 -1.34 6.49 0.34
CA SER A 189 0.06 6.27 -0.06
C SER A 189 1.04 7.25 0.56
N TYR A 190 2.21 6.70 0.92
CA TYR A 190 3.40 7.48 1.23
C TYR A 190 4.08 7.83 -0.09
N VAL A 191 4.16 9.13 -0.39
CA VAL A 191 4.85 9.68 -1.56
C VAL A 191 6.16 10.28 -1.06
N GLN A 192 7.28 9.69 -1.47
CA GLN A 192 8.61 10.03 -1.02
C GLN A 192 9.44 10.55 -2.19
N CYS A 193 10.08 11.71 -2.02
CA CYS A 193 11.16 12.11 -2.90
C CYS A 193 12.47 11.56 -2.37
N LEU A 194 13.29 11.02 -3.26
CA LEU A 194 14.62 10.46 -2.99
C LEU A 194 15.67 11.30 -3.72
N VAL A 195 16.71 11.72 -3.01
CA VAL A 195 17.77 12.60 -3.53
C VAL A 195 19.13 11.96 -3.23
N LYS A 196 19.96 11.78 -4.26
CA LYS A 196 21.15 10.92 -4.18
C LYS A 196 22.38 11.55 -4.84
N ILE A 197 23.46 11.61 -4.06
CA ILE A 197 24.83 11.89 -4.49
C ILE A 197 25.75 10.72 -4.09
N PRO A 198 26.91 10.52 -4.74
CA PRO A 198 27.81 9.39 -4.47
C PRO A 198 28.31 9.28 -3.02
N ALA A 199 28.45 10.40 -2.29
CA ALA A 199 28.93 10.42 -0.90
C ALA A 199 27.91 9.92 0.16
N LEU A 200 26.66 9.63 -0.24
CA LEU A 200 25.67 9.03 0.66
C LEU A 200 25.62 7.51 0.46
N SER A 201 25.30 6.74 1.52
CA SER A 201 25.06 5.29 1.42
C SER A 201 23.63 4.99 0.94
N THR A 202 22.61 5.51 1.64
CA THR A 202 21.22 5.58 1.17
C THR A 202 20.98 6.83 0.31
N PRO A 203 19.81 7.02 -0.32
CA PRO A 203 19.32 8.35 -0.66
C PRO A 203 19.01 9.16 0.60
N ASP A 204 19.03 10.49 0.49
CA ASP A 204 18.30 11.38 1.38
C ASP A 204 16.83 11.45 0.95
N SER A 205 15.90 11.85 1.82
CA SER A 205 14.48 11.84 1.46
C SER A 205 13.59 12.83 2.21
N SER A 206 12.49 13.20 1.54
CA SER A 206 11.32 13.86 2.14
C SER A 206 10.10 13.01 1.83
N THR A 207 9.15 12.89 2.77
CA THR A 207 7.94 12.06 2.63
C THR A 207 6.70 12.88 2.96
N VAL A 208 5.66 12.73 2.13
CA VAL A 208 4.31 13.23 2.37
C VAL A 208 3.27 12.11 2.23
N PHE A 209 2.07 12.34 2.74
CA PHE A 209 0.97 11.38 2.66
C PHE A 209 -0.11 11.86 1.69
N LEU A 210 -0.55 10.96 0.81
CA LEU A 210 -1.73 11.12 -0.03
C LEU A 210 -2.88 10.30 0.56
N THR A 211 -3.86 11.00 1.13
CA THR A 211 -5.13 10.42 1.60
C THR A 211 -6.12 10.33 0.44
N VAL A 212 -6.80 9.19 0.30
CA VAL A 212 -7.79 8.95 -0.76
C VAL A 212 -9.18 8.82 -0.15
N GLU A 213 -10.04 9.79 -0.44
CA GLU A 213 -11.44 9.81 -0.04
C GLU A 213 -12.30 9.07 -1.08
N LYS A 214 -12.97 8.01 -0.65
CA LYS A 214 -13.96 7.32 -1.49
C LYS A 214 -15.21 8.18 -1.57
N LEU A 215 -15.60 8.61 -2.77
CA LEU A 215 -16.88 9.28 -2.95
C LEU A 215 -18.00 8.30 -2.52
N ALA A 216 -18.83 8.70 -1.56
CA ALA A 216 -19.90 7.88 -1.02
C ALA A 216 -20.93 7.58 -2.12
N LYS A 217 -20.75 6.46 -2.81
CA LYS A 217 -21.69 5.97 -3.83
C LYS A 217 -22.99 5.60 -3.13
N ILE A 218 -23.93 6.54 -3.11
CA ILE A 218 -25.29 6.31 -2.62
C ILE A 218 -25.81 5.04 -3.31
N ASP A 219 -26.16 4.04 -2.51
CA ASP A 219 -26.57 2.76 -3.05
C ASP A 219 -27.94 2.93 -3.72
N GLN A 220 -27.91 3.10 -5.04
CA GLN A 220 -29.12 3.24 -5.84
C GLN A 220 -30.05 2.03 -5.68
N THR A 221 -29.51 0.87 -5.32
CA THR A 221 -30.30 -0.34 -4.98
C THR A 221 -31.22 -0.08 -3.79
N VAL A 222 -30.73 0.60 -2.74
CA VAL A 222 -31.53 1.00 -1.56
C VAL A 222 -32.54 2.08 -1.94
N LEU A 223 -32.13 3.09 -2.72
CA LEU A 223 -33.04 4.16 -3.17
C LEU A 223 -34.20 3.62 -4.03
N ILE A 224 -33.89 2.67 -4.93
CA ILE A 224 -34.87 1.98 -5.78
C ILE A 224 -35.76 1.06 -4.92
N ALA A 225 -35.20 0.27 -4.00
CA ALA A 225 -35.99 -0.58 -3.12
C ALA A 225 -36.99 0.22 -2.27
N VAL A 226 -36.57 1.37 -1.72
CA VAL A 226 -37.44 2.27 -0.93
C VAL A 226 -38.55 2.86 -1.82
N THR A 227 -38.23 3.40 -3.00
CA THR A 227 -39.23 4.00 -3.90
C THR A 227 -40.21 2.97 -4.48
N VAL A 228 -39.76 1.75 -4.77
CA VAL A 228 -40.62 0.63 -5.16
C VAL A 228 -41.53 0.20 -4.00
N ALA A 229 -41.03 0.12 -2.76
CA ALA A 229 -41.83 -0.24 -1.60
C ALA A 229 -42.94 0.81 -1.32
N PHE A 230 -42.61 2.11 -1.33
CA PHE A 230 -43.59 3.18 -1.12
C PHE A 230 -44.64 3.24 -2.23
N SER A 231 -44.25 3.07 -3.50
CA SER A 231 -45.21 3.07 -4.62
C SER A 231 -46.12 1.84 -4.61
N ALA A 232 -45.60 0.65 -4.29
CA ALA A 232 -46.41 -0.56 -4.10
C ALA A 232 -47.41 -0.40 -2.94
N ALA A 233 -46.98 0.16 -1.81
CA ALA A 233 -47.87 0.45 -0.68
C ALA A 233 -48.98 1.45 -1.05
N ALA A 234 -48.64 2.53 -1.76
CA ALA A 234 -49.62 3.51 -2.22
C ALA A 234 -50.67 2.90 -3.18
N LEU A 235 -50.23 2.04 -4.11
CA LEU A 235 -51.14 1.29 -5.00
C LEU A 235 -52.08 0.37 -4.21
N LEU A 236 -51.58 -0.37 -3.22
CA LEU A 236 -52.41 -1.20 -2.34
C LEU A 236 -53.45 -0.37 -1.57
N PHE A 237 -53.07 0.80 -1.02
CA PHE A 237 -54.02 1.72 -0.38
C PHE A 237 -55.11 2.22 -1.34
N LEU A 238 -54.75 2.57 -2.58
CA LEU A 238 -55.74 3.00 -3.59
C LEU A 238 -56.68 1.86 -4.01
N ILE A 239 -56.17 0.63 -4.13
CA ILE A 239 -56.99 -0.56 -4.42
C ILE A 239 -57.96 -0.84 -3.27
N ILE A 240 -57.49 -0.84 -2.01
CA ILE A 240 -58.32 -1.04 -0.82
C ILE A 240 -59.38 0.06 -0.71
N TYR A 241 -59.01 1.33 -0.92
CA TYR A 241 -59.95 2.45 -0.93
C TYR A 241 -61.01 2.29 -2.03
N GLY A 242 -60.61 1.89 -3.24
CA GLY A 242 -61.50 1.56 -4.34
C GLY A 242 -62.49 0.44 -3.99
N ILE A 243 -62.02 -0.67 -3.42
CA ILE A 243 -62.85 -1.78 -2.97
C ILE A 243 -63.84 -1.31 -1.90
N VAL A 244 -63.40 -0.56 -0.88
CA VAL A 244 -64.27 -0.02 0.17
C VAL A 244 -65.33 0.94 -0.41
N PHE A 245 -64.96 1.78 -1.37
CA PHE A 245 -65.88 2.69 -2.05
C PHE A 245 -66.92 1.94 -2.90
N PHE A 246 -66.50 0.93 -3.66
CA PHE A 246 -67.40 0.04 -4.41
C PHE A 246 -68.32 -0.77 -3.48
N CYS A 247 -67.82 -1.27 -2.36
CA CYS A 247 -68.63 -1.95 -1.34
C CYS A 247 -69.64 -1.02 -0.67
N LYS A 248 -69.26 0.23 -0.35
CA LYS A 248 -70.21 1.26 0.13
C LYS A 248 -71.27 1.59 -0.93
N ARG A 249 -70.91 1.71 -2.21
CA ARG A 249 -71.85 1.89 -3.33
C ARG A 249 -72.76 0.67 -3.54
N ARG A 250 -72.25 -0.57 -3.43
CA ARG A 250 -73.05 -1.80 -3.49
C ARG A 250 -74.03 -1.92 -2.31
N LYS A 251 -73.62 -1.58 -1.08
CA LYS A 251 -74.53 -1.56 0.08
C LYS A 251 -75.69 -0.57 -0.13
N LYS A 252 -75.46 0.61 -0.72
CA LYS A 252 -76.56 1.53 -1.10
C LYS A 252 -77.53 0.93 -2.12
N LYS A 253 -77.06 0.15 -3.11
CA LYS A 253 -77.94 -0.57 -4.06
C LYS A 253 -78.70 -1.74 -3.41
N SER A 254 -78.04 -2.50 -2.53
CA SER A 254 -78.66 -3.63 -1.82
C SER A 254 -79.74 -3.18 -0.83
N SER A 255 -79.52 -2.07 -0.11
CA SER A 255 -80.52 -1.50 0.80
C SER A 255 -81.84 -1.18 0.08
N TYR A 256 -81.77 -0.66 -1.15
CA TYR A 256 -82.95 -0.34 -1.96
C TYR A 256 -83.77 -1.58 -2.37
N GLN A 257 -83.11 -2.72 -2.63
CA GLN A 257 -83.84 -3.97 -2.89
C GLN A 257 -84.53 -4.51 -1.64
N GLU A 258 -83.92 -4.37 -0.45
CA GLU A 258 -84.49 -4.96 0.77
C GLU A 258 -85.64 -4.11 1.35
N GLU A 259 -85.61 -2.80 1.17
CA GLU A 259 -86.78 -1.91 1.32
C GLU A 259 -87.97 -2.40 0.45
N LEU A 260 -87.71 -2.62 -0.84
CA LEU A 260 -88.71 -3.11 -1.80
C LEU A 260 -89.21 -4.53 -1.46
N ARG A 261 -88.35 -5.36 -0.86
CA ARG A 261 -88.69 -6.71 -0.39
C ARG A 261 -89.62 -6.67 0.82
N ARG A 262 -89.38 -5.77 1.79
CA ARG A 262 -90.26 -5.56 2.94
C ARG A 262 -91.65 -5.08 2.52
N ALA A 263 -91.72 -4.09 1.63
CA ALA A 263 -92.99 -3.58 1.11
C ALA A 263 -93.86 -4.69 0.47
N ARG A 264 -93.24 -5.66 -0.21
CA ARG A 264 -93.94 -6.76 -0.88
C ARG A 264 -94.46 -7.85 0.06
N ILE A 265 -93.84 -8.02 1.23
CA ILE A 265 -94.30 -8.99 2.26
C ILE A 265 -95.54 -8.44 2.99
N GLN A 266 -95.62 -7.12 3.18
CA GLN A 266 -96.70 -6.50 3.94
C GLN A 266 -98.06 -6.46 3.20
N SER A 267 -98.07 -6.67 1.88
CA SER A 267 -99.31 -6.70 1.07
C SER A 267 -99.98 -8.07 0.95
N GLN A 268 -99.33 -9.17 1.36
CA GLN A 268 -99.79 -10.53 1.10
C GLN A 268 -100.27 -11.26 2.37
N ASN A 269 -101.11 -10.60 3.17
CA ASN A 269 -101.64 -11.18 4.42
C ASN A 269 -103.12 -10.83 4.69
N ARG A 270 -103.97 -11.03 3.67
CA ARG A 270 -105.44 -11.16 3.80
C ARG A 270 -105.90 -12.38 3.03
N THR A 271 -106.31 -13.42 3.75
CA THR A 271 -106.94 -14.65 3.23
C THR A 271 -108.47 -14.48 3.18
N PRO A 272 -109.23 -15.33 2.45
CA PRO A 272 -109.64 -16.63 3.02
C PRO A 272 -109.74 -17.81 2.01
N ALA A 273 -109.63 -19.04 2.53
CA ALA A 273 -110.25 -20.30 2.03
C ALA A 273 -109.92 -20.79 0.59
N THR A 274 -110.04 -22.08 0.22
CA THR A 274 -110.53 -23.29 0.93
C THR A 274 -109.78 -24.56 0.44
N GLU A 275 -109.77 -25.61 1.27
CA GLU A 275 -110.03 -27.02 0.91
C GLU A 275 -109.06 -27.88 0.04
N ASN A 276 -108.59 -28.99 0.65
CA ASN A 276 -108.32 -30.36 0.16
C ASN A 276 -107.86 -30.68 -1.29
N VAL A 277 -106.82 -31.54 -1.43
CA VAL A 277 -106.84 -32.91 -2.03
C VAL A 277 -105.42 -33.55 -2.03
N ARG A 278 -105.28 -34.85 -2.40
CA ARG A 278 -104.20 -35.78 -2.01
C ARG A 278 -103.70 -36.68 -3.18
N GLY A 279 -102.38 -36.83 -3.37
CA GLY A 279 -101.70 -37.80 -4.29
C GLY A 279 -100.18 -37.49 -4.37
N ARG A 280 -99.20 -38.43 -4.28
CA ARG A 280 -98.83 -39.59 -5.15
C ARG A 280 -98.35 -39.16 -6.55
N ASP A 281 -97.25 -39.66 -7.13
CA ASP A 281 -96.53 -40.94 -6.95
C ASP A 281 -94.99 -40.90 -7.27
N ASN A 282 -94.30 -42.05 -7.19
CA ASN A 282 -92.85 -42.25 -7.45
C ASN A 282 -92.49 -42.72 -8.89
N ARG A 283 -91.25 -42.42 -9.35
CA ARG A 283 -90.33 -43.14 -10.32
C ARG A 283 -89.21 -42.17 -10.77
N GLY A 284 -87.95 -42.52 -11.10
CA GLY A 284 -87.11 -43.74 -11.04
C GLY A 284 -85.61 -43.30 -11.06
N TYR A 285 -84.62 -44.09 -10.63
CA TYR A 285 -83.81 -45.05 -11.43
C TYR A 285 -83.22 -44.44 -12.74
N ARG A 286 -81.92 -44.56 -13.10
CA ARG A 286 -80.91 -45.60 -12.75
C ARG A 286 -79.46 -45.25 -13.22
N ASP A 287 -78.43 -45.78 -12.55
CA ASP A 287 -77.04 -46.21 -12.98
C ASP A 287 -76.12 -45.35 -13.93
N ARG A 288 -74.78 -45.55 -14.09
CA ARG A 288 -73.63 -46.02 -13.23
C ARG A 288 -72.33 -46.27 -14.08
N HIS A 289 -71.14 -46.08 -13.48
CA HIS A 289 -69.78 -46.60 -13.91
C HIS A 289 -69.18 -46.08 -15.27
N ASP A 290 -67.87 -46.18 -15.59
CA ASP A 290 -66.63 -46.53 -14.82
C ASP A 290 -65.33 -45.99 -15.50
N GLY A 291 -64.16 -46.17 -14.84
CA GLY A 291 -62.79 -46.01 -15.41
C GLY A 291 -61.97 -44.88 -14.76
N HIS A 292 -60.94 -45.07 -13.91
CA HIS A 292 -59.87 -46.09 -13.79
C HIS A 292 -58.84 -45.97 -14.94
N THR A 293 -57.54 -45.68 -14.76
CA THR A 293 -56.52 -46.28 -13.86
C THR A 293 -55.40 -45.24 -13.51
N ASN A 294 -54.18 -45.60 -13.03
CA ASN A 294 -53.80 -46.02 -11.66
C ASN A 294 -52.29 -45.78 -11.39
N GLY A 295 -51.90 -45.30 -10.19
CA GLY A 295 -50.55 -45.46 -9.60
C GLY A 295 -49.50 -44.34 -9.84
N VAL A 296 -48.40 -44.25 -9.08
CA VAL A 296 -47.84 -45.15 -8.02
C VAL A 296 -47.18 -44.32 -6.88
N TRP A 297 -47.03 -44.91 -5.69
CA TRP A 297 -46.30 -44.41 -4.49
C TRP A 297 -44.74 -44.53 -4.65
N HIS A 298 -43.81 -44.47 -3.68
CA HIS A 298 -43.67 -44.56 -2.20
C HIS A 298 -42.34 -43.83 -1.77
N THR A 299 -41.92 -43.53 -0.53
CA THR A 299 -42.46 -43.22 0.84
C THR A 299 -41.29 -42.71 1.73
N ASN A 300 -41.57 -42.17 2.92
CA ASN A 300 -40.71 -42.17 4.14
C ASN A 300 -39.42 -41.29 4.18
N HIS A 301 -38.88 -40.87 5.34
CA HIS A 301 -39.29 -40.99 6.76
C HIS A 301 -38.69 -39.86 7.63
N SER A 302 -39.39 -39.43 8.71
CA SER A 302 -38.89 -39.14 10.09
C SER A 302 -37.66 -38.23 10.35
N ASN A 303 -37.56 -37.44 11.44
CA ASN A 303 -38.42 -37.24 12.62
C ASN A 303 -37.96 -35.99 13.45
N LYS A 304 -38.88 -35.40 14.25
CA LYS A 304 -38.81 -35.01 15.71
C LYS A 304 -37.49 -34.49 16.34
N HIS A 305 -37.43 -33.69 17.42
CA HIS A 305 -38.33 -32.99 18.39
C HIS A 305 -37.40 -31.93 19.12
N GLN A 306 -37.81 -30.87 19.85
CA GLN A 306 -39.05 -30.07 19.99
C GLN A 306 -38.74 -28.81 20.86
N MET A 307 -39.67 -27.84 20.90
CA MET A 307 -39.85 -26.75 21.90
C MET A 307 -39.94 -27.29 23.36
N PRO A 308 -39.75 -26.48 24.45
CA PRO A 308 -40.24 -25.09 24.58
C PRO A 308 -39.47 -24.04 25.45
N ASP A 309 -39.95 -22.79 25.37
CA ASP A 309 -40.13 -21.69 26.35
C ASP A 309 -39.27 -21.58 27.63
N GLY A 310 -38.75 -20.37 27.94
CA GLY A 310 -38.08 -20.08 29.23
C GLY A 310 -37.62 -18.63 29.50
N PHE A 311 -38.53 -17.78 29.98
CA PHE A 311 -38.39 -16.74 31.03
C PHE A 311 -37.11 -15.86 31.23
N PHE A 312 -37.31 -14.53 31.12
CA PHE A 312 -36.81 -13.41 31.97
C PHE A 312 -35.31 -13.01 32.11
N ASP A 313 -35.19 -11.75 32.58
CA ASP A 313 -34.02 -10.93 32.99
C ASP A 313 -32.91 -10.60 31.97
N GLY A 314 -32.26 -9.42 32.04
CA GLY A 314 -32.56 -8.26 32.89
C GLY A 314 -31.40 -7.71 33.70
N HIS A 315 -30.40 -7.08 33.06
CA HIS A 315 -29.50 -6.21 33.81
C HIS A 315 -28.91 -5.05 33.00
N ARG A 316 -28.87 -3.88 33.64
CA ARG A 316 -27.98 -2.77 33.26
C ARG A 316 -26.56 -3.08 33.74
N ASN A 317 -25.56 -2.49 33.10
CA ASN A 317 -24.42 -1.92 33.82
C ASN A 317 -23.78 -0.76 33.06
N HIS A 318 -23.04 0.08 33.79
CA HIS A 318 -22.50 1.36 33.34
C HIS A 318 -20.97 1.47 33.57
N THR A 319 -20.37 2.44 32.88
CA THR A 319 -19.20 3.26 33.30
C THR A 319 -17.78 2.69 33.34
N HIS A 320 -16.83 3.65 33.23
CA HIS A 320 -15.36 3.58 33.32
C HIS A 320 -14.63 2.84 32.18
N MET A 321 -13.70 3.43 31.41
CA MET A 321 -12.86 4.66 31.53
C MET A 321 -11.79 4.62 32.63
N THR A 322 -10.56 4.34 32.20
CA THR A 322 -9.30 4.63 32.92
C THR A 322 -8.27 5.15 31.93
N THR A 323 -7.45 6.11 32.33
CA THR A 323 -6.28 6.60 31.57
C THR A 323 -5.11 6.77 32.52
N VAL A 324 -4.05 5.99 32.29
CA VAL A 324 -2.66 6.20 32.73
C VAL A 324 -1.78 5.64 31.62
#